data_AF-A0A9P0JUL1-F1
#
_entry.id   AF-A0A9P0JUL1-F1
#
_cell.length_a   1.000
_cell.length_b   1.000
_cell.length_c   1.000
_cell.angle_alpha   90.00
_cell.angle_beta   90.00
_cell.angle_gamma   90.00
#
_symmetry.space_group_name_H-M   'P 1'
#
loop_
_entity.id
_entity.type
_entity.pdbx_description
1 polymer ?
#
loop_
_entity_poly.entity_id
_entity_poly.type
_entity_poly.pdbx_seq_one_letter_code
_entity_poly.pdbx_strand_id
1 'polypeptide(L)'
;MQAFLTDRFNEELAVKYSNKNIIGPLNVLWTYCFIEGKDEKAEHIWNTYLKDSPRIMFQKIVHIARERQDENLAKKLIDHLKESKVTEGAIGNAYSCLLDVLVGKQKDEEVVHTFEQATKDVPINAINRTAVLRVKEIYERLGKPFTLAIPPKTTKNRSQSHVENLD
;
A
#
# COMPACT_ATOMS: atom_id res chain seq x y z
N MET A 1 -7.88 -29.77 -13.49
CA MET A 1 -7.25 -30.57 -12.41
C MET A 1 -5.87 -30.05 -11.97
N GLN A 2 -5.18 -29.20 -12.75
CA GLN A 2 -3.82 -28.73 -12.45
C GLN A 2 -3.75 -27.47 -11.55
N ALA A 3 -4.85 -26.72 -11.38
CA ALA A 3 -4.90 -25.53 -10.51
C ALA A 3 -5.26 -25.84 -9.04
N PHE A 4 -5.86 -27.00 -8.75
CA PHE A 4 -6.35 -27.35 -7.41
C PHE A 4 -5.28 -27.97 -6.51
N LEU A 5 -4.22 -28.53 -7.10
CA LEU A 5 -3.11 -29.16 -6.38
C LEU A 5 -2.05 -28.14 -5.91
N THR A 6 -2.00 -26.95 -6.52
CA THR A 6 -1.03 -25.90 -6.21
C THR A 6 -1.44 -25.08 -4.99
N ASP A 7 -2.70 -24.66 -4.89
CA ASP A 7 -3.14 -23.72 -3.84
C ASP A 7 -3.12 -24.33 -2.42
N ARG A 8 -3.45 -25.62 -2.27
CA ARG A 8 -3.50 -26.30 -0.96
C ARG A 8 -2.11 -26.72 -0.47
N PHE A 9 -1.27 -27.24 -1.37
CA PHE A 9 0.12 -27.58 -1.04
C PHE A 9 0.95 -26.34 -0.72
N ASN A 10 0.75 -25.24 -1.46
CA ASN A 10 1.42 -23.97 -1.20
C ASN A 10 0.98 -23.36 0.14
N GLU A 11 -0.27 -23.55 0.55
CA GLU A 11 -0.78 -23.08 1.84
C GLU A 11 -0.24 -23.90 3.01
N GLU A 12 -0.33 -25.23 2.95
CA GLU A 12 0.25 -26.10 3.99
C GLU A 12 1.75 -25.85 4.15
N LEU A 13 2.46 -25.64 3.04
CA LEU A 13 3.86 -25.27 3.06
C LEU A 13 4.07 -23.90 3.70
N ALA A 14 3.30 -22.89 3.30
CA ALA A 14 3.40 -21.54 3.86
C ALA A 14 3.14 -21.51 5.38
N VAL A 15 2.16 -22.28 5.85
CA VAL A 15 1.88 -22.45 7.29
C VAL A 15 3.03 -23.17 8.01
N LYS A 16 3.63 -24.21 7.41
CA LYS A 16 4.81 -24.87 7.99
C LYS A 16 5.99 -23.90 8.17
N TYR A 17 6.17 -22.96 7.24
CA TYR A 17 7.20 -21.92 7.34
C TYR A 17 6.85 -20.84 8.37
N SER A 18 5.58 -20.46 8.51
CA SER A 18 5.17 -19.47 9.52
C SER A 18 5.39 -19.98 10.94
N ASN A 19 5.20 -21.27 11.20
CA ASN A 19 5.55 -21.91 12.48
C ASN A 19 7.05 -21.84 12.81
N LYS A 20 7.89 -21.54 11.83
CA LYS A 20 9.33 -21.27 11.98
C LYS A 20 9.67 -19.77 11.93
N ASN A 21 8.67 -18.90 12.14
CA ASN A 21 8.76 -17.44 12.01
C ASN A 21 9.14 -16.93 10.61
N ILE A 22 8.98 -17.76 9.57
CA ILE A 22 9.23 -17.38 8.17
C ILE A 22 7.87 -17.01 7.54
N ILE A 23 7.50 -15.73 7.64
CA ILE A 23 6.19 -15.21 7.21
C ILE A 23 6.10 -14.85 5.71
N GLY A 24 7.22 -14.88 4.99
CA GLY A 24 7.31 -14.51 3.57
C GLY A 24 6.35 -15.28 2.66
N PRO A 25 6.28 -16.63 2.74
CA PRO A 25 5.37 -17.42 1.92
C PRO A 25 3.89 -17.07 2.12
N LEU A 26 3.45 -16.86 3.38
CA LEU A 26 2.08 -16.44 3.66
C LEU A 26 1.77 -15.05 3.12
N ASN A 27 2.74 -14.12 3.21
CA ASN A 27 2.60 -12.80 2.62
C ASN A 27 2.41 -12.86 1.09
N VAL A 28 3.17 -13.72 0.40
CA VAL A 28 3.03 -13.91 -1.05
C VAL A 28 1.67 -14.52 -1.39
N LEU A 29 1.25 -15.56 -0.66
CA LEU A 29 -0.02 -16.22 -0.88
C LEU A 29 -1.21 -15.27 -0.63
N TRP A 30 -1.17 -14.51 0.47
CA TRP A 30 -2.16 -13.47 0.76
C TRP A 30 -2.21 -12.43 -0.35
N THR A 31 -1.07 -11.89 -0.75
CA THR A 31 -0.98 -10.88 -1.81
C THR A 31 -1.61 -11.37 -3.12
N TYR A 32 -1.33 -12.62 -3.51
CA TYR A 32 -1.93 -13.23 -4.68
C TYR A 32 -3.45 -13.37 -4.54
N CYS A 33 -3.94 -13.93 -3.42
CA CYS A 33 -5.37 -14.09 -3.18
C CYS A 33 -6.11 -12.75 -3.17
N PHE A 34 -5.50 -11.73 -2.56
CA PHE A 34 -6.03 -10.37 -2.45
C PHE A 34 -6.16 -9.69 -3.82
N ILE A 35 -5.16 -9.84 -4.69
CA ILE A 35 -5.17 -9.25 -6.05
C ILE A 35 -6.16 -9.96 -6.97
N GLU A 36 -6.30 -11.28 -6.85
CA GLU A 36 -7.18 -12.08 -7.70
C GLU A 36 -8.63 -12.14 -7.20
N GLY A 37 -8.98 -11.39 -6.16
CA GLY A 37 -10.35 -11.33 -5.62
C GLY A 37 -10.81 -12.61 -4.93
N LYS A 38 -9.88 -13.46 -4.47
CA LYS A 38 -10.17 -14.65 -3.66
C LYS A 38 -10.44 -14.24 -2.20
N ASP A 39 -11.48 -13.43 -2.00
CA ASP A 39 -11.74 -12.69 -0.75
C ASP A 39 -11.77 -13.60 0.49
N GLU A 40 -12.52 -14.70 0.47
CA GLU A 40 -12.61 -15.63 1.62
C GLU A 40 -11.24 -16.16 2.07
N LYS A 41 -10.39 -16.53 1.10
CA LYS A 41 -9.06 -17.06 1.38
C LYS A 41 -8.10 -15.96 1.83
N ALA A 42 -8.17 -14.79 1.20
CA ALA A 42 -7.37 -13.64 1.59
C ALA A 42 -7.66 -13.22 3.04
N GLU A 43 -8.94 -13.14 3.41
CA GLU A 43 -9.40 -12.83 4.76
C GLU A 43 -8.97 -13.88 5.78
N HIS A 44 -9.07 -15.17 5.43
CA HIS A 44 -8.61 -16.22 6.32
C HIS A 44 -7.11 -16.09 6.63
N ILE A 45 -6.27 -15.89 5.62
CA ILE A 45 -4.82 -15.73 5.81
C ILE A 45 -4.51 -14.45 6.60
N TRP A 46 -5.22 -13.38 6.30
CA TRP A 46 -5.07 -12.09 6.98
C TRP A 46 -5.32 -12.22 8.49
N ASN A 47 -6.52 -12.68 8.86
CA ASN A 47 -6.95 -12.75 10.25
C ASN A 47 -6.19 -13.79 11.06
N THR A 48 -5.73 -14.87 10.42
CA THR A 48 -5.03 -15.95 11.12
C THR A 48 -3.54 -15.66 11.30
N TYR A 49 -2.90 -14.97 10.35
CA TYR A 49 -1.43 -14.92 10.31
C TYR A 49 -0.81 -13.53 10.11
N LEU A 50 -1.48 -12.60 9.41
CA LEU A 50 -0.83 -11.36 8.94
C LEU A 50 -1.24 -10.10 9.68
N LYS A 51 -2.48 -10.00 10.18
CA LYS A 51 -2.99 -8.79 10.85
C LYS A 51 -2.07 -8.29 11.98
N ASP A 52 -1.54 -9.23 12.76
CA ASP A 52 -0.60 -8.97 13.86
C ASP A 52 0.88 -9.15 13.50
N SER A 53 1.18 -9.50 12.24
CA SER A 53 2.56 -9.70 11.78
C SER A 53 3.34 -8.38 11.79
N PRO A 54 4.61 -8.37 12.23
CA PRO A 54 5.46 -7.18 12.19
C PRO A 54 5.79 -6.75 10.74
N ARG A 55 5.57 -7.64 9.75
CA ARG A 55 5.86 -7.37 8.35
C ARG A 55 4.74 -7.84 7.44
N ILE A 56 4.24 -6.91 6.64
CA ILE A 56 3.20 -7.11 5.62
C ILE A 56 3.75 -6.68 4.26
N MET A 57 3.73 -7.56 3.27
CA MET A 57 4.31 -7.34 1.94
C MET A 57 3.25 -6.90 0.92
N PHE A 58 2.69 -5.71 1.09
CA PHE A 58 1.58 -5.21 0.27
C PHE A 58 1.99 -4.40 -0.98
N GLN A 59 3.29 -4.17 -1.21
CA GLN A 59 3.76 -3.29 -2.30
C GLN A 59 3.31 -3.74 -3.69
N LYS A 60 3.21 -5.05 -3.93
CA LYS A 60 2.70 -5.57 -5.22
C LYS A 60 1.21 -5.25 -5.42
N ILE A 61 0.41 -5.26 -4.35
CA ILE A 61 -1.01 -4.86 -4.40
C ILE A 61 -1.12 -3.40 -4.84
N VAL A 62 -0.31 -2.52 -4.24
CA VAL A 62 -0.23 -1.10 -4.60
C VAL A 62 0.14 -0.91 -6.07
N HIS A 63 1.11 -1.65 -6.60
CA HIS A 63 1.48 -1.57 -8.01
C HIS A 63 0.32 -2.02 -8.93
N ILE A 64 -0.32 -3.14 -8.62
CA ILE A 64 -1.41 -3.68 -9.43
C ILE A 64 -2.64 -2.76 -9.39
N ALA A 65 -2.98 -2.18 -8.23
CA ALA A 65 -4.06 -1.20 -8.14
C ALA A 65 -3.82 0.02 -9.04
N ARG A 66 -2.60 0.58 -9.07
CA ARG A 66 -2.27 1.67 -10.00
C ARG A 66 -2.34 1.23 -11.46
N GLU A 67 -1.74 0.09 -11.79
CA GLU A 67 -1.69 -0.44 -13.16
C GLU A 67 -3.09 -0.69 -13.72
N ARG A 68 -3.98 -1.27 -12.92
CA ARG A 68 -5.36 -1.61 -13.31
C ARG A 68 -6.35 -0.47 -13.09
N GLN A 69 -5.92 0.67 -12.53
CA GLN A 69 -6.81 1.74 -12.05
C GLN A 69 -7.91 1.21 -11.11
N ASP A 70 -7.55 0.21 -10.29
CA ASP A 70 -8.48 -0.52 -9.42
C ASP A 70 -8.61 0.19 -8.07
N GLU A 71 -9.66 1.01 -8.02
CA GLU A 71 -10.04 1.79 -6.84
C GLU A 71 -10.44 0.91 -5.65
N ASN A 72 -11.15 -0.20 -5.92
CA ASN A 72 -11.64 -1.09 -4.88
C ASN A 72 -10.50 -1.86 -4.24
N LEU A 73 -9.52 -2.30 -5.03
CA LEU A 73 -8.33 -2.96 -4.53
C LEU A 73 -7.51 -2.04 -3.60
N ALA A 74 -7.38 -0.76 -3.96
CA ALA A 74 -6.70 0.22 -3.12
C ALA A 74 -7.46 0.51 -1.81
N LYS A 75 -8.80 0.65 -1.88
CA LYS A 75 -9.67 0.85 -0.69
C LYS A 75 -9.59 -0.34 0.27
N LYS A 76 -9.80 -1.56 -0.23
CA LYS A 76 -9.68 -2.79 0.57
C LYS A 76 -8.33 -2.89 1.27
N LEU A 77 -7.24 -2.52 0.59
CA LEU A 77 -5.91 -2.54 1.18
C LEU A 77 -5.77 -1.54 2.33
N ILE A 78 -6.29 -0.32 2.18
CA ILE A 78 -6.27 0.69 3.24
C ILE A 78 -6.98 0.17 4.49
N ASP A 79 -8.16 -0.43 4.32
CA ASP A 79 -8.94 -0.99 5.44
C ASP A 79 -8.14 -2.03 6.22
N HIS A 80 -7.46 -2.94 5.51
CA HIS A 80 -6.58 -3.93 6.13
C HIS A 80 -5.41 -3.27 6.88
N LEU A 81 -4.69 -2.35 6.22
CA LEU A 81 -3.51 -1.73 6.84
C LEU A 81 -3.86 -0.91 8.08
N LYS A 82 -5.02 -0.26 8.11
CA LYS A 82 -5.51 0.50 9.28
C LYS A 82 -5.77 -0.38 10.51
N GLU A 83 -6.12 -1.65 10.31
CA GLU A 83 -6.33 -2.60 11.40
C GLU A 83 -5.06 -3.34 11.84
N SER A 84 -3.93 -3.04 11.21
CA SER A 84 -2.67 -3.75 11.43
C SER A 84 -1.66 -2.87 12.17
N LYS A 85 -0.53 -3.48 12.56
CA LYS A 85 0.57 -2.80 13.28
C LYS A 85 1.59 -2.14 12.35
N VAL A 86 1.23 -1.87 11.11
CA VAL A 86 2.14 -1.22 10.15
C VAL A 86 2.35 0.26 10.49
N THR A 87 3.38 0.85 9.92
CA THR A 87 3.68 2.26 10.13
C THR A 87 2.67 3.16 9.41
N GLU A 88 2.52 4.40 9.88
CA GLU A 88 1.74 5.43 9.19
C GLU A 88 2.21 5.62 7.74
N GLY A 89 3.52 5.48 7.47
CA GLY A 89 4.07 5.52 6.12
C GLY A 89 3.56 4.40 5.20
N ALA A 90 3.24 3.22 5.74
CA ALA A 90 2.62 2.14 4.97
C ALA A 90 1.18 2.49 4.58
N ILE A 91 0.40 3.01 5.52
CA ILE A 91 -0.97 3.48 5.29
C ILE A 91 -0.96 4.65 4.30
N GLY A 92 -0.06 5.62 4.49
CA GLY A 92 0.13 6.77 3.59
C GLY A 92 0.54 6.36 2.17
N ASN A 93 1.32 5.29 2.00
CA ASN A 93 1.65 4.73 0.68
C ASN A 93 0.41 4.16 -0.02
N ALA A 94 -0.47 3.46 0.72
CA ALA A 94 -1.73 2.95 0.20
C ALA A 94 -2.72 4.07 -0.14
N TYR A 95 -2.84 5.10 0.70
CA TYR A 95 -3.60 6.31 0.36
C TYR A 95 -3.06 7.02 -0.89
N SER A 96 -1.73 7.13 -1.01
CA SER A 96 -1.11 7.69 -2.21
C SER A 96 -1.48 6.91 -3.47
N CYS A 97 -1.60 5.58 -3.36
CA CYS A 97 -2.08 4.73 -4.45
C CYS A 97 -3.52 5.07 -4.83
N LEU A 98 -4.42 5.10 -3.85
CA LEU A 98 -5.83 5.42 -4.09
C LEU A 98 -6.00 6.82 -4.73
N LEU A 99 -5.28 7.82 -4.23
CA LEU A 99 -5.30 9.17 -4.80
C LEU A 99 -4.84 9.19 -6.26
N ASP A 100 -3.74 8.49 -6.59
CA ASP A 100 -3.26 8.39 -7.98
C ASP A 100 -4.32 7.72 -8.89
N VAL A 101 -5.00 6.68 -8.40
CA VAL A 101 -6.08 5.99 -9.14
C VAL A 101 -7.29 6.91 -9.35
N LEU A 102 -7.72 7.63 -8.32
CA LEU A 102 -8.86 8.56 -8.42
C LEU A 102 -8.57 9.73 -9.37
N VAL A 103 -7.35 10.27 -9.33
CA VAL A 103 -6.88 11.30 -10.28
C VAL A 103 -6.87 10.75 -11.71
N GLY A 104 -6.35 9.53 -11.93
CA GLY A 104 -6.35 8.89 -13.24
C GLY A 104 -7.76 8.64 -13.81
N LYS A 105 -8.73 8.44 -12.92
CA LYS A 105 -10.17 8.29 -13.24
C LYS A 105 -10.93 9.62 -13.31
N GLN A 106 -10.26 10.77 -13.12
CA GLN A 106 -10.85 12.11 -13.14
C GLN A 106 -12.00 12.30 -12.12
N LYS A 107 -11.91 11.61 -10.98
CA LYS A 107 -12.90 11.68 -9.89
C LYS A 107 -12.54 12.77 -8.89
N ASP A 108 -12.50 14.02 -9.34
CA ASP A 108 -11.93 15.16 -8.61
C ASP A 108 -12.53 15.37 -7.20
N GLU A 109 -13.85 15.27 -7.04
CA GLU A 109 -14.50 15.39 -5.72
C GLU A 109 -14.13 14.23 -4.77
N GLU A 110 -14.00 13.01 -5.30
CA GLU A 110 -13.56 11.86 -4.51
C GLU A 110 -12.09 11.97 -4.12
N VAL A 111 -11.24 12.59 -4.94
CA VAL A 111 -9.84 12.90 -4.61
C VAL A 111 -9.78 13.80 -3.37
N VAL A 112 -10.56 14.88 -3.37
CA VAL A 112 -10.65 15.81 -2.24
C VAL A 112 -11.11 15.10 -0.98
N HIS A 113 -12.23 14.38 -1.05
CA HIS A 113 -12.79 13.65 0.09
C HIS A 113 -11.80 12.60 0.64
N THR A 114 -11.16 11.84 -0.25
CA THR A 114 -10.18 10.82 0.13
C THR A 114 -8.95 11.43 0.77
N PHE A 115 -8.48 12.58 0.27
CA PHE A 115 -7.32 13.26 0.84
C PHE A 115 -7.61 13.82 2.23
N GLU A 116 -8.78 14.42 2.43
CA GLU A 116 -9.21 14.87 3.75
C GLU A 116 -9.28 13.70 4.74
N GLN A 117 -9.80 12.56 4.32
CA GLN A 117 -9.82 11.35 5.14
C GLN A 117 -8.40 10.84 5.43
N ALA A 118 -7.52 10.79 4.43
CA ALA A 118 -6.14 10.37 4.60
C ALA A 118 -5.40 11.23 5.65
N THR A 119 -5.61 12.55 5.64
CA THR A 119 -4.96 13.46 6.59
C THR A 119 -5.50 13.36 8.03
N LYS A 120 -6.66 12.72 8.24
CA LYS A 120 -7.16 12.36 9.57
C LYS A 120 -6.54 11.06 10.08
N ASP A 121 -6.24 10.14 9.18
CA ASP A 121 -5.72 8.81 9.51
C ASP A 121 -4.19 8.79 9.67
N VAL A 122 -3.47 9.59 8.87
CA VAL A 122 -2.01 9.67 8.89
C VAL A 122 -1.53 11.11 8.70
N PRO A 123 -0.37 11.48 9.25
CA PRO A 123 0.21 12.79 8.99
C PRO A 123 0.54 12.95 7.50
N ILE A 124 0.40 14.17 6.98
CA ILE A 124 0.60 14.47 5.55
C ILE A 124 1.99 14.08 5.04
N ASN A 125 3.00 14.06 5.90
CA ASN A 125 4.37 13.62 5.57
C ASN A 125 4.48 12.11 5.28
N ALA A 126 3.49 11.31 5.68
CA ALA A 126 3.38 9.90 5.34
C ALA A 126 2.80 9.69 3.92
N ILE A 127 2.15 10.70 3.35
CA ILE A 127 1.60 10.67 2.00
C ILE A 127 2.69 11.08 1.00
N ASN A 128 2.79 10.34 -0.12
CA ASN A 128 3.78 10.63 -1.16
C ASN A 128 3.60 12.06 -1.68
N ARG A 129 4.69 12.83 -1.67
CA ARG A 129 4.71 14.23 -2.12
C ARG A 129 4.09 14.45 -3.50
N THR A 130 4.32 13.53 -4.45
CA THR A 130 3.76 13.63 -5.81
C THR A 130 2.24 13.47 -5.81
N ALA A 131 1.67 12.62 -4.96
CA ALA A 131 0.23 12.50 -4.80
C ALA A 131 -0.35 13.78 -4.19
N VAL A 132 0.29 14.35 -3.15
CA VAL A 132 -0.13 15.63 -2.55
C VAL A 132 -0.14 16.78 -3.57
N LEU A 133 0.87 16.85 -4.45
CA LEU A 133 0.91 17.86 -5.51
C LEU A 133 -0.26 17.72 -6.49
N ARG A 134 -0.58 16.49 -6.92
CA ARG A 134 -1.73 16.23 -7.80
C ARG A 134 -3.04 16.63 -7.12
N VAL A 135 -3.19 16.30 -5.83
CA VAL A 135 -4.37 16.72 -5.05
C VAL A 135 -4.48 18.25 -5.02
N LYS A 136 -3.38 18.98 -4.80
CA LYS A 136 -3.39 20.45 -4.84
C LYS A 136 -3.90 20.99 -6.18
N GLU A 137 -3.47 20.42 -7.30
CA GLU A 137 -3.97 20.79 -8.63
C GLU A 137 -5.49 20.55 -8.76
N ILE A 138 -6.01 19.48 -8.15
CA ILE A 138 -7.45 19.22 -8.09
C ILE A 138 -8.19 20.27 -7.26
N TYR A 139 -7.67 20.64 -6.08
CA TYR A 139 -8.25 21.71 -5.25
C TYR A 139 -8.34 23.03 -6.03
N GLU A 140 -7.26 23.41 -6.73
CA GLU A 140 -7.21 24.61 -7.56
C GLU A 140 -8.24 24.58 -8.69
N ARG A 141 -8.39 23.43 -9.38
CA ARG A 141 -9.39 23.25 -10.44
C ARG A 141 -10.82 23.39 -9.95
N LEU A 142 -11.09 22.92 -8.72
CA LEU A 142 -12.39 23.03 -8.07
C LEU A 142 -12.61 24.41 -7.41
N GLY A 143 -11.66 25.34 -7.49
CA GLY A 143 -11.73 26.64 -6.83
C GLY A 143 -11.72 26.55 -5.30
N LYS A 144 -11.24 25.43 -4.72
CA LYS A 144 -11.14 25.21 -3.28
C LYS A 144 -9.75 25.60 -2.76
N PRO A 145 -9.63 26.24 -1.59
CA PRO A 145 -8.33 26.59 -1.02
C PRO A 145 -7.57 25.34 -0.54
N PHE A 146 -6.29 25.24 -0.87
CA PHE A 146 -5.38 24.21 -0.34
C PHE A 146 -4.52 24.81 0.78
N THR A 147 -4.80 24.44 2.03
CA THR A 147 -4.19 25.06 3.23
C THR A 147 -3.07 24.25 3.87
N LEU A 148 -2.84 23.02 3.40
CA LEU A 148 -1.88 22.11 4.01
C LEU A 148 -0.46 22.31 3.48
N ALA A 149 0.54 22.08 4.33
CA ALA A 149 1.94 22.19 3.95
C ALA A 149 2.37 20.99 3.10
N ILE A 150 2.91 21.25 1.91
CA ILE A 150 3.40 20.19 1.01
C ILE A 150 4.63 19.53 1.65
N PRO A 151 4.70 18.18 1.72
CA PRO A 151 5.87 17.48 2.24
C PRO A 151 7.18 17.88 1.54
N PRO A 152 8.31 17.97 2.26
CA PRO A 152 9.60 18.29 1.67
C PRO A 152 10.03 17.22 0.66
N LYS A 153 10.88 17.59 -0.30
CA LYS A 153 11.51 16.60 -1.18
C LYS A 153 12.42 15.72 -0.34
N THR A 154 12.23 14.40 -0.40
CA THR A 154 13.13 13.45 0.24
C THR A 154 14.44 13.38 -0.56
N THR A 155 15.45 14.15 -0.18
CA THR A 155 16.83 13.96 -0.66
C THR A 155 17.37 12.71 0.03
N LYS A 156 17.31 11.56 -0.65
CA LYS A 156 18.15 10.41 -0.24
C LYS A 156 19.60 10.83 -0.46
N ASN A 157 20.31 11.19 0.61
CA ASN A 157 21.76 11.34 0.57
C ASN A 157 22.34 10.02 0.05
N ARG A 158 22.85 10.07 -1.18
CA ARG A 158 23.67 9.03 -1.77
C ARG A 158 24.99 9.11 -1.01
N SER A 159 25.13 8.33 0.06
CA SER A 159 26.36 8.27 0.85
C SER A 159 27.53 8.05 -0.10
N GLN A 160 28.43 9.02 -0.14
CA GLN A 160 29.68 8.95 -0.88
C GLN A 160 30.51 7.79 -0.34
N SER A 161 30.75 6.76 -1.15
CA SER A 161 31.92 5.90 -0.96
C SER A 161 33.13 6.67 -1.51
N HIS A 162 33.76 7.48 -0.66
CA HIS A 162 35.14 7.89 -0.89
C HIS A 162 35.99 6.65 -0.57
N VAL A 163 36.49 5.99 -1.61
CA VAL A 163 37.62 5.07 -1.46
C VAL A 163 38.84 5.98 -1.40
N GLU A 164 39.37 6.20 -0.19
CA GLU A 164 40.72 6.70 -0.03
C GLU A 164 41.67 5.65 -0.60
N ASN A 165 42.40 6.04 -1.64
CA ASN A 165 43.61 5.34 -2.04
C ASN A 165 44.59 5.42 -0.88
N LEU A 166 45.07 4.27 -0.42
CA LEU A 166 46.29 4.17 0.37
C LEU A 166 47.38 3.60 -0.55
N ASP A 167 48.55 4.24 -0.43
CA ASP A 167 49.76 4.10 -1.23
C ASP A 167 50.28 2.67 -1.42
#